data_AF-A0A9Q3WA75-F1
#
_entry.id   AF-A0A9Q3WA75-F1
#
_cell.length_a   1.000
_cell.length_b   1.000
_cell.length_c   1.000
_cell.angle_alpha   90.00
_cell.angle_beta   90.00
_cell.angle_gamma   90.00
#
_symmetry.space_group_name_H-M   'P 1'
#
loop_
_entity.id
_entity.type
_entity.pdbx_description
1 polymer ?
#
loop_
_entity_poly.entity_id
_entity_poly.type
_entity_poly.pdbx_seq_one_letter_code
_entity_poly.pdbx_strand_id
1 'polypeptide(L)'
;MMRFPSFPAGATVLLVASFIAGCGGSDDNNDASPDAGDSASVDGALPVGSAPSTDLDGVEKIGIGMGDMDPTTTAVISDDEGAPVDTSTAAVSSRLSALEEQQGDLFEEFQYKTQDLNDAMAAHIAEVAASLAALTARMEKAEAGINEANESLEALDKKITTVAAQKARVALARAAARRDQPTAPFLLTGVESRGGIDYIGVTPRSATGLADIRFMVIGDQYQGWTLSGISERFATFRVRRETVTVPFSSSDPAP
;
A
#
# COMPACT_ATOMS: atom_id res chain seq x y z
N MET A 1 13.11 46.66 -42.72
CA MET A 1 11.79 47.01 -42.16
C MET A 1 11.69 46.38 -40.78
N MET A 2 11.74 47.21 -39.76
CA MET A 2 11.57 46.86 -38.35
C MET A 2 10.07 46.64 -38.05
N ARG A 3 9.75 45.69 -37.17
CA ARG A 3 8.63 45.78 -36.21
C ARG A 3 8.63 44.62 -35.20
N PHE A 4 9.00 44.94 -33.96
CA PHE A 4 8.36 44.43 -32.73
C PHE A 4 7.42 45.56 -32.23
N PRO A 5 6.61 45.40 -31.16
CA PRO A 5 6.01 44.20 -30.55
C PRO A 5 4.47 44.37 -30.38
N SER A 6 3.77 43.35 -29.85
CA SER A 6 2.48 43.57 -29.17
C SER A 6 2.26 42.54 -28.07
N PHE A 7 2.11 43.03 -26.84
CA PHE A 7 1.59 42.34 -25.67
C PHE A 7 0.19 42.90 -25.36
N PRO A 8 -0.70 42.08 -24.76
CA PRO A 8 -1.41 42.51 -23.56
C PRO A 8 -1.24 41.47 -22.44
N ALA A 9 -0.80 41.86 -21.25
CA ALA A 9 -1.58 42.43 -20.14
C ALA A 9 -2.58 41.42 -19.53
N GLY A 10 -2.25 40.92 -18.34
CA GLY A 10 -3.12 40.02 -17.57
C GLY A 10 -2.44 39.47 -16.32
N ALA A 11 -1.96 40.35 -15.44
CA ALA A 11 -1.56 39.99 -14.09
C ALA A 11 -2.80 39.98 -13.19
N THR A 12 -3.12 38.86 -12.54
CA THR A 12 -3.76 38.85 -11.22
C THR A 12 -3.36 37.56 -10.51
N VAL A 13 -2.47 37.71 -9.54
CA VAL A 13 -2.17 36.71 -8.51
C VAL A 13 -3.20 36.92 -7.41
N LEU A 14 -3.95 35.88 -7.05
CA LEU A 14 -4.71 35.85 -5.80
C LEU A 14 -4.27 34.61 -5.03
N LEU A 15 -3.43 34.89 -4.04
CA LEU A 15 -2.84 33.97 -3.09
C LEU A 15 -3.84 33.84 -1.94
N VAL A 16 -4.46 32.67 -1.78
CA VAL A 16 -5.24 32.35 -0.59
C VAL A 16 -4.39 31.43 0.27
N ALA A 17 -3.84 32.01 1.33
CA ALA A 17 -3.20 31.30 2.42
C ALA A 17 -4.27 30.91 3.44
N SER A 18 -4.38 29.61 3.74
CA SER A 18 -5.06 29.12 4.94
C SER A 18 -4.02 28.47 5.84
N PHE A 19 -3.74 29.16 6.94
CA PHE A 19 -2.97 28.69 8.08
C PHE A 19 -3.91 27.86 8.98
N ILE A 20 -3.53 26.61 9.26
CA ILE A 20 -3.96 25.91 10.48
C ILE A 20 -2.69 25.34 11.13
N ALA A 21 -2.22 26.05 12.16
CA ALA A 21 -1.51 25.44 13.29
C ALA A 21 -2.57 24.65 14.09
N GLY A 22 -2.38 23.46 14.61
CA GLY A 22 -1.19 22.80 15.15
C GLY A 22 -1.64 22.14 16.47
N CYS A 23 -1.13 20.95 16.79
CA CYS A 23 -0.84 20.46 18.15
C CYS A 23 -0.68 18.93 18.19
N GLY A 24 0.46 18.48 18.74
CA GLY A 24 0.63 17.24 19.50
C GLY A 24 0.73 15.95 18.67
N GLY A 25 1.70 15.05 18.86
CA GLY A 25 2.69 14.88 19.91
C GLY A 25 3.06 13.39 19.99
N SER A 26 4.34 13.13 20.30
CA SER A 26 4.95 11.90 20.82
C SER A 26 4.77 10.55 20.11
N ASP A 27 5.89 10.08 19.55
CA ASP A 27 6.65 8.89 20.00
C ASP A 27 5.87 7.78 20.72
N ASP A 28 5.90 6.56 20.17
CA ASP A 28 6.35 5.38 20.91
C ASP A 28 6.69 4.19 20.00
N ASN A 29 7.85 3.62 20.31
CA ASN A 29 8.43 2.41 19.72
C ASN A 29 7.57 1.19 20.04
N ASN A 30 7.44 0.25 19.10
CA ASN A 30 7.46 -1.15 19.50
C ASN A 30 8.04 -2.04 18.40
N ASP A 31 9.32 -2.34 18.62
CA ASP A 31 10.10 -3.40 17.99
C ASP A 31 9.85 -4.65 18.85
N ALA A 32 9.20 -5.68 18.28
CA ALA A 32 8.98 -6.93 18.97
C ALA A 32 8.88 -8.09 17.96
N SER A 33 10.04 -8.61 17.58
CA SER A 33 10.19 -10.04 17.28
C SER A 33 10.00 -10.85 18.56
N PRO A 34 9.46 -12.07 18.45
CA PRO A 34 10.22 -13.18 19.01
C PRO A 34 10.29 -14.37 18.04
N ASP A 35 11.50 -14.92 18.00
CA ASP A 35 11.86 -16.20 17.41
C ASP A 35 11.74 -17.33 18.44
N ALA A 36 11.63 -18.55 17.90
CA ALA A 36 11.87 -19.87 18.49
C ALA A 36 10.80 -20.51 19.42
N GLY A 37 10.35 -21.70 19.02
CA GLY A 37 9.62 -22.62 19.90
C GLY A 37 8.97 -23.82 19.23
N ASP A 38 9.78 -24.75 18.74
CA ASP A 38 9.49 -26.06 18.16
C ASP A 38 8.70 -27.02 19.09
N SER A 39 7.78 -27.83 18.55
CA SER A 39 7.69 -29.30 18.76
C SER A 39 6.30 -29.93 18.48
N ALA A 40 6.35 -31.05 17.74
CA ALA A 40 5.57 -32.29 17.86
C ALA A 40 4.21 -32.49 17.14
N SER A 41 4.31 -33.04 15.93
CA SER A 41 3.67 -34.28 15.41
C SER A 41 2.60 -35.01 16.24
N VAL A 42 1.39 -35.15 15.68
CA VAL A 42 0.58 -36.40 15.60
C VAL A 42 -0.44 -36.22 14.47
N ASP A 43 -0.30 -36.94 13.35
CA ASP A 43 -1.09 -38.13 12.97
C ASP A 43 -2.62 -37.92 13.02
N GLY A 44 -3.24 -37.91 11.84
CA GLY A 44 -4.66 -37.59 11.66
C GLY A 44 -5.09 -37.82 10.23
N ALA A 45 -5.39 -39.08 9.94
CA ALA A 45 -5.82 -39.63 8.66
C ALA A 45 -6.84 -38.76 7.89
N LEU A 46 -6.60 -38.66 6.58
CA LEU A 46 -7.55 -38.14 5.58
C LEU A 46 -8.74 -39.12 5.44
N PRO A 47 -10.00 -38.70 5.68
CA PRO A 47 -11.13 -39.44 5.15
C PRO A 47 -11.28 -39.09 3.65
N VAL A 48 -10.85 -40.04 2.82
CA VAL A 48 -11.21 -40.11 1.40
C VAL A 48 -12.72 -40.34 1.35
N GLY A 49 -13.48 -39.30 1.00
CA GLY A 49 -14.92 -39.41 0.75
C GLY A 49 -15.16 -40.18 -0.54
N SER A 50 -15.46 -41.45 -0.40
CA SER A 50 -15.88 -42.37 -1.45
C SER A 50 -17.06 -41.82 -2.25
N ALA A 51 -16.94 -41.88 -3.57
CA ALA A 51 -18.08 -41.85 -4.49
C ALA A 51 -18.95 -43.10 -4.26
N PRO A 52 -20.28 -43.00 -4.18
CA PRO A 52 -21.14 -44.15 -4.33
C PRO A 52 -21.50 -44.32 -5.82
N SER A 53 -20.82 -45.26 -6.48
CA SER A 53 -21.42 -46.03 -7.56
C SER A 53 -21.60 -47.45 -7.07
N THR A 54 -22.85 -47.90 -7.01
CA THR A 54 -23.23 -49.28 -7.35
C THR A 54 -24.70 -49.27 -7.68
N ASP A 55 -24.97 -49.55 -8.96
CA ASP A 55 -26.13 -50.31 -9.39
C ASP A 55 -26.43 -51.46 -8.43
N LEU A 56 -27.71 -51.79 -8.26
CA LEU A 56 -28.27 -53.09 -8.64
C LEU A 56 -29.78 -53.12 -8.34
N ASP A 57 -30.51 -53.44 -9.40
CA ASP A 57 -31.65 -54.36 -9.44
C ASP A 57 -32.79 -54.22 -8.42
N GLY A 58 -33.99 -53.97 -8.97
CA GLY A 58 -35.23 -54.46 -8.34
C GLY A 58 -36.46 -53.61 -8.63
N VAL A 59 -37.13 -53.88 -9.76
CA VAL A 59 -38.58 -54.06 -9.95
C VAL A 59 -39.52 -53.21 -9.03
N GLU A 60 -40.43 -52.36 -9.50
CA GLU A 60 -41.57 -52.68 -10.36
C GLU A 60 -42.14 -51.42 -11.05
N LYS A 61 -42.22 -51.49 -12.38
CA LYS A 61 -43.45 -51.33 -13.18
C LYS A 61 -44.56 -50.46 -12.55
N ILE A 62 -44.47 -49.14 -12.73
CA ILE A 62 -45.66 -48.26 -12.71
C ILE A 62 -46.40 -48.46 -14.04
N GLY A 63 -47.02 -49.63 -14.18
CA GLY A 63 -47.98 -49.88 -15.23
C GLY A 63 -49.27 -49.17 -14.86
N ILE A 64 -49.61 -48.10 -15.57
CA ILE A 64 -50.98 -47.63 -15.68
C ILE A 64 -51.73 -48.75 -16.42
N GLY A 65 -52.20 -49.72 -15.64
CA GLY A 65 -53.07 -50.79 -16.08
C GLY A 65 -54.45 -50.21 -16.30
N MET A 66 -54.76 -49.91 -17.56
CA MET A 66 -56.12 -49.86 -18.07
C MET A 66 -56.70 -51.27 -17.87
N GLY A 67 -57.34 -51.48 -16.71
CA GLY A 67 -57.98 -52.73 -16.35
C GLY A 67 -59.16 -52.96 -17.25
N ASP A 68 -58.98 -53.92 -18.14
CA ASP A 68 -59.96 -54.46 -19.06
C ASP A 68 -61.25 -54.86 -18.32
N MET A 69 -62.33 -54.56 -19.02
CA MET A 69 -63.70 -54.70 -18.59
C MET A 69 -64.09 -56.16 -18.80
N ASP A 70 -64.25 -56.93 -17.72
CA ASP A 70 -64.91 -58.23 -17.81
C ASP A 70 -66.02 -58.31 -16.76
N PRO A 71 -67.30 -58.09 -17.13
CA PRO A 71 -68.41 -58.25 -16.21
C PRO A 71 -68.71 -59.75 -16.08
N THR A 72 -67.94 -60.45 -15.25
CA THR A 72 -68.36 -61.78 -14.78
C THR A 72 -69.54 -61.60 -13.82
N THR A 73 -70.73 -61.67 -14.40
CA THR A 73 -72.00 -61.91 -13.71
C THR A 73 -71.91 -63.28 -13.05
N THR A 74 -71.43 -63.31 -11.82
CA THR A 74 -71.67 -64.42 -10.90
C THR A 74 -72.99 -64.12 -10.21
N ALA A 75 -74.05 -64.82 -10.63
CA ALA A 75 -75.32 -64.84 -9.93
C ALA A 75 -75.11 -65.49 -8.54
N VAL A 76 -74.93 -64.65 -7.51
CA VAL A 76 -75.01 -65.07 -6.12
C VAL A 76 -76.48 -64.95 -5.69
N ILE A 77 -77.12 -66.11 -5.71
CA ILE A 77 -78.06 -66.63 -4.71
C ILE A 77 -78.54 -65.57 -3.70
N SER A 78 -79.79 -65.13 -3.88
CA SER A 78 -80.56 -64.52 -2.80
C SER A 78 -80.98 -65.62 -1.83
N ASP A 79 -80.59 -65.49 -0.56
CA ASP A 79 -81.45 -65.77 0.60
C ASP A 79 -80.72 -65.31 1.88
N ASP A 80 -81.29 -64.27 2.50
CA ASP A 80 -81.42 -64.04 3.95
C ASP A 80 -80.16 -64.01 4.85
N GLU A 81 -79.56 -62.83 5.05
CA GLU A 81 -79.20 -62.29 6.39
C GLU A 81 -78.85 -60.79 6.28
N GLY A 82 -79.77 -59.92 6.72
CA GLY A 82 -79.67 -58.46 6.59
C GLY A 82 -78.72 -57.81 7.60
N ALA A 83 -77.41 -57.84 7.34
CA ALA A 83 -76.40 -56.85 7.76
C ALA A 83 -75.01 -57.26 7.25
N PRO A 84 -74.44 -56.59 6.21
CA PRO A 84 -73.20 -55.82 6.45
C PRO A 84 -72.95 -54.60 5.53
N VAL A 85 -73.89 -54.19 4.67
CA VAL A 85 -73.65 -53.17 3.62
C VAL A 85 -73.59 -51.74 4.16
N ASP A 86 -74.41 -51.41 5.16
CA ASP A 86 -74.44 -50.07 5.78
C ASP A 86 -73.14 -49.75 6.54
N THR A 87 -72.52 -50.77 7.14
CA THR A 87 -71.22 -50.64 7.81
C THR A 87 -70.09 -50.37 6.80
N SER A 88 -70.14 -51.02 5.64
CA SER A 88 -69.13 -50.85 4.60
C SER A 88 -69.18 -49.47 3.95
N THR A 89 -70.39 -48.98 3.64
CA THR A 89 -70.59 -47.64 3.04
C THR A 89 -70.24 -46.50 4.02
N ALA A 90 -70.55 -46.66 5.31
CA ALA A 90 -70.12 -45.75 6.36
C ALA A 90 -68.59 -45.72 6.51
N ALA A 91 -67.92 -46.88 6.49
CA ALA A 91 -66.46 -46.96 6.57
C ALA A 91 -65.76 -46.34 5.36
N VAL A 92 -66.31 -46.48 4.16
CA VAL A 92 -65.80 -45.81 2.95
C VAL A 92 -65.97 -44.30 3.03
N SER A 93 -67.12 -43.82 3.52
CA SER A 93 -67.37 -42.38 3.68
C SER A 93 -66.41 -41.74 4.69
N SER A 94 -66.15 -42.38 5.83
CA SER A 94 -65.18 -41.88 6.81
C SER A 94 -63.75 -41.84 6.26
N ARG A 95 -63.37 -42.83 5.44
CA ARG A 95 -62.04 -42.84 4.77
C ARG A 95 -61.91 -41.74 3.73
N LEU A 96 -62.99 -41.40 3.02
CA LEU A 96 -63.00 -40.30 2.07
C LEU A 96 -62.79 -38.96 2.79
N SER A 97 -63.53 -38.72 3.89
CA SER A 97 -63.36 -37.50 4.68
C SER A 97 -61.95 -37.37 5.29
N ALA A 98 -61.39 -38.48 5.80
CA ALA A 98 -60.01 -38.47 6.30
C ALA A 98 -58.97 -38.21 5.19
N LEU A 99 -59.21 -38.67 3.96
CA LEU A 99 -58.33 -38.42 2.82
C LEU A 99 -58.42 -36.97 2.34
N GLU A 100 -59.62 -36.38 2.35
CA GLU A 100 -59.84 -34.97 2.02
C GLU A 100 -59.15 -34.03 3.02
N GLU A 101 -59.22 -34.35 4.32
CA GLU A 101 -58.49 -33.64 5.38
C GLU A 101 -56.97 -33.77 5.18
N GLN A 102 -56.48 -34.98 4.93
CA GLN A 102 -55.07 -35.22 4.64
C GLN A 102 -54.59 -34.45 3.40
N GLN A 103 -55.42 -34.34 2.35
CA GLN A 103 -55.09 -33.59 1.15
C GLN A 103 -55.00 -32.07 1.43
N GLY A 104 -55.90 -31.55 2.28
CA GLY A 104 -55.87 -30.16 2.74
C GLY A 104 -54.59 -29.83 3.49
N ASP A 105 -54.24 -30.65 4.49
CA ASP A 105 -53.03 -30.48 5.31
C ASP A 105 -51.76 -30.52 4.46
N LEU A 106 -51.66 -31.48 3.53
CA LEU A 106 -50.50 -31.59 2.64
C LEU A 106 -50.36 -30.38 1.72
N PHE A 107 -51.47 -29.80 1.26
CA PHE A 107 -51.46 -28.61 0.41
C PHE A 107 -51.02 -27.37 1.18
N GLU A 108 -51.46 -27.21 2.42
CA GLU A 108 -50.99 -26.14 3.30
C GLU A 108 -49.49 -26.30 3.61
N GLU A 109 -49.02 -27.51 3.93
CA GLU A 109 -47.59 -27.79 4.15
C GLU A 109 -46.75 -27.46 2.91
N PHE A 110 -47.23 -27.87 1.73
CA PHE A 110 -46.54 -27.61 0.46
C PHE A 110 -46.45 -26.10 0.16
N GLN A 111 -47.54 -25.36 0.37
CA GLN A 111 -47.54 -23.91 0.17
C GLN A 111 -46.61 -23.21 1.15
N TYR A 112 -46.67 -23.56 2.44
CA TYR A 112 -45.78 -23.01 3.46
C TYR A 112 -44.31 -23.24 3.09
N LYS A 113 -43.96 -24.48 2.70
CA LYS A 113 -42.58 -24.84 2.35
C LYS A 113 -42.11 -24.19 1.06
N THR A 114 -42.98 -24.02 0.08
CA THR A 114 -42.66 -23.30 -1.16
C THR A 114 -42.43 -21.82 -0.89
N GLN A 115 -43.22 -21.22 -0.01
CA GLN A 115 -43.07 -19.83 0.40
C GLN A 115 -41.77 -19.62 1.19
N ASP A 116 -41.49 -20.48 2.16
CA ASP A 116 -40.25 -20.45 2.95
C ASP A 116 -39.00 -20.60 2.06
N LEU A 117 -39.01 -21.54 1.11
CA LEU A 117 -37.92 -21.70 0.13
C LEU A 117 -37.75 -20.46 -0.75
N ASN A 118 -38.85 -19.84 -1.17
CA ASN A 118 -38.80 -18.64 -2.00
C ASN A 118 -38.27 -17.44 -1.22
N ASP A 119 -38.69 -17.28 0.03
CA ASP A 119 -38.21 -16.23 0.93
C ASP A 119 -36.73 -16.43 1.28
N ALA A 120 -36.29 -17.66 1.53
CA ALA A 120 -34.88 -18.01 1.73
C ALA A 120 -34.03 -17.72 0.49
N MET A 121 -34.54 -18.05 -0.71
CA MET A 121 -33.86 -17.76 -1.97
C MET A 121 -33.78 -16.25 -2.22
N ALA A 122 -34.86 -15.51 -1.96
CA ALA A 122 -34.88 -14.05 -2.08
C ALA A 122 -33.87 -13.39 -1.12
N ALA A 123 -33.79 -13.87 0.12
CA ALA A 123 -32.81 -13.41 1.10
C ALA A 123 -31.38 -13.69 0.63
N HIS A 124 -31.09 -14.89 0.13
CA HIS A 124 -29.77 -15.24 -0.39
C HIS A 124 -29.39 -14.41 -1.62
N ILE A 125 -30.33 -14.16 -2.55
CA ILE A 125 -30.09 -13.27 -3.70
C ILE A 125 -29.76 -11.85 -3.24
N ALA A 126 -30.50 -11.33 -2.25
CA ALA A 126 -30.25 -10.01 -1.70
C ALA A 126 -28.86 -9.93 -1.04
N GLU A 127 -28.45 -10.96 -0.30
CA GLU A 127 -27.13 -11.04 0.31
C GLU A 127 -26.01 -11.08 -0.74
N VAL A 128 -26.15 -11.92 -1.77
CA VAL A 128 -25.18 -11.97 -2.88
C VAL A 128 -25.10 -10.63 -3.59
N ALA A 129 -26.24 -10.00 -3.90
CA ALA A 129 -26.26 -8.68 -4.53
C ALA A 129 -25.56 -7.61 -3.67
N ALA A 130 -25.80 -7.61 -2.36
CA ALA A 130 -25.13 -6.71 -1.42
C ALA A 130 -23.61 -6.97 -1.36
N SER A 131 -23.19 -8.24 -1.37
CA SER A 131 -21.78 -8.62 -1.37
C SER A 131 -21.05 -8.17 -2.64
N LEU A 132 -21.70 -8.30 -3.81
CA LEU A 132 -21.18 -7.85 -5.09
C LEU A 132 -21.06 -6.33 -5.13
N ALA A 133 -22.09 -5.60 -4.68
CA ALA A 133 -22.04 -4.14 -4.59
C ALA A 133 -20.91 -3.66 -3.67
N ALA A 134 -20.71 -4.33 -2.53
CA ALA A 134 -19.63 -4.02 -1.60
C ALA A 134 -18.25 -4.31 -2.22
N LEU A 135 -18.11 -5.39 -2.99
CA LEU A 135 -16.87 -5.70 -3.70
C LEU A 135 -16.56 -4.67 -4.79
N THR A 136 -17.56 -4.30 -5.61
CA THR A 136 -17.41 -3.26 -6.63
C THR A 136 -16.98 -1.93 -6.00
N ALA A 137 -17.62 -1.50 -4.91
CA ALA A 137 -17.25 -0.27 -4.21
C ALA A 137 -15.81 -0.33 -3.65
N ARG A 138 -15.36 -1.50 -3.17
CA ARG A 138 -13.97 -1.70 -2.73
C ARG A 138 -12.98 -1.63 -3.91
N MET A 139 -13.34 -2.16 -5.08
CA MET A 139 -12.51 -2.07 -6.29
C MET A 139 -12.39 -0.63 -6.79
N GLU A 140 -13.50 0.10 -6.87
CA GLU A 140 -13.50 1.52 -7.26
C GLU A 140 -12.64 2.36 -6.31
N LYS A 141 -12.77 2.12 -4.99
CA LYS A 141 -11.92 2.78 -3.99
C LYS A 141 -10.44 2.42 -4.15
N ALA A 142 -10.13 1.16 -4.44
CA ALA A 142 -8.75 0.72 -4.66
C ALA A 142 -8.16 1.36 -5.92
N GLU A 143 -8.91 1.44 -7.01
CA GLU A 143 -8.49 2.09 -8.25
C GLU A 143 -8.24 3.59 -8.04
N ALA A 144 -9.13 4.28 -7.32
CA ALA A 144 -8.92 5.68 -6.95
C ALA A 144 -7.64 5.87 -6.12
N GLY A 145 -7.38 4.99 -5.15
CA GLY A 145 -6.17 5.02 -4.33
C GLY A 145 -4.89 4.75 -5.13
N ILE A 146 -4.94 3.86 -6.13
CA ILE A 146 -3.82 3.61 -7.05
C ILE A 146 -3.52 4.85 -7.89
N ASN A 147 -4.56 5.53 -8.40
CA ASN A 147 -4.39 6.74 -9.19
C ASN A 147 -3.77 7.87 -8.37
N GLU A 148 -4.25 8.09 -7.14
CA GLU A 148 -3.69 9.09 -6.22
C GLU A 148 -2.22 8.80 -5.85
N ALA A 149 -1.88 7.52 -5.64
CA ALA A 149 -0.51 7.11 -5.38
C ALA A 149 0.40 7.37 -6.60
N ASN A 150 -0.07 7.08 -7.81
CA ASN A 150 0.67 7.35 -9.04
C ASN A 150 0.92 8.85 -9.25
N GLU A 151 -0.10 9.69 -9.04
CA GLU A 151 0.07 11.15 -9.11
C GLU A 151 1.10 11.66 -8.09
N SER A 152 1.07 11.10 -6.88
CA SER A 152 2.03 11.43 -5.83
C SER A 152 3.47 11.02 -6.20
N LEU A 153 3.65 9.85 -6.80
CA LEU A 153 4.94 9.37 -7.29
C LEU A 153 5.48 10.26 -8.42
N GLU A 154 4.65 10.64 -9.39
CA GLU A 154 5.06 11.57 -10.44
C GLU A 154 5.45 12.95 -9.89
N ALA A 155 4.70 13.45 -8.91
CA ALA A 155 5.01 14.72 -8.26
C ALA A 155 6.35 14.65 -7.51
N LEU A 156 6.64 13.51 -6.88
CA LEU A 156 7.90 13.29 -6.19
C LEU A 156 9.08 13.16 -7.16
N ASP A 157 8.91 12.46 -8.28
CA ASP A 157 9.94 12.34 -9.32
C ASP A 157 10.31 13.72 -9.93
N LYS A 158 9.29 14.56 -10.21
CA LYS A 158 9.49 15.96 -10.63
C LYS A 158 10.27 16.77 -9.59
N LYS A 159 10.01 16.56 -8.30
CA LYS A 159 10.77 17.22 -7.22
C LYS A 159 12.21 16.72 -7.15
N ILE A 160 12.44 15.41 -7.31
CA ILE A 160 13.78 14.84 -7.28
C ILE A 160 14.62 15.37 -8.44
N THR A 161 14.08 15.37 -9.66
CA THR A 161 14.78 15.85 -10.86
C THR A 161 15.11 17.34 -10.77
N THR A 162 14.19 18.17 -10.27
CA THR A 162 14.43 19.61 -10.07
C THR A 162 15.51 19.88 -9.01
N VAL A 163 15.46 19.18 -7.88
CA VAL A 163 16.49 19.28 -6.82
C VAL A 163 17.85 18.81 -7.33
N ALA A 164 17.90 17.70 -8.06
CA ALA A 164 19.12 17.18 -8.65
C ALA A 164 19.74 18.18 -9.64
N ALA A 165 18.93 18.75 -10.54
CA ALA A 165 19.37 19.76 -11.49
C ALA A 165 19.89 21.03 -10.78
N GLN A 166 19.21 21.46 -9.72
CA GLN A 166 19.65 22.61 -8.92
C GLN A 166 20.98 22.34 -8.22
N LYS A 167 21.13 21.16 -7.61
CA LYS A 167 22.38 20.75 -6.96
C LYS A 167 23.54 20.68 -7.96
N ALA A 168 23.29 20.15 -9.16
CA ALA A 168 24.29 20.10 -10.22
C ALA A 168 24.71 21.51 -10.68
N ARG A 169 23.76 22.44 -10.85
CA ARG A 169 24.06 23.85 -11.19
C ARG A 169 24.89 24.53 -10.13
N VAL A 170 24.54 24.35 -8.84
CA VAL A 170 25.31 24.91 -7.72
C VAL A 170 26.72 24.32 -7.66
N ALA A 171 26.86 23.00 -7.87
CA ALA A 171 28.16 22.35 -7.91
C ALA A 171 29.03 22.87 -9.06
N LEU A 172 28.45 23.04 -10.25
CA LEU A 172 29.16 23.58 -11.42
C LEU A 172 29.58 25.04 -11.19
N ALA A 173 28.70 25.88 -10.65
CA ALA A 173 29.01 27.26 -10.31
C ALA A 173 30.15 27.34 -9.28
N ARG A 174 30.12 26.48 -8.25
CA ARG A 174 31.20 26.39 -7.25
C ARG A 174 32.52 25.91 -7.85
N ALA A 175 32.47 24.95 -8.78
CA ALA A 175 33.65 24.48 -9.48
C ALA A 175 34.25 25.56 -10.38
N ALA A 176 33.42 26.33 -11.08
CA ALA A 176 33.86 27.48 -11.87
C ALA A 176 34.50 28.56 -10.99
N ALA A 177 33.87 28.93 -9.88
CA ALA A 177 34.41 29.89 -8.93
C ALA A 177 35.78 29.46 -8.34
N ARG A 178 36.00 28.15 -8.14
CA ARG A 178 37.30 27.63 -7.70
C ARG A 178 38.39 27.74 -8.77
N ARG A 179 38.07 27.69 -10.07
CA ARG A 179 39.09 27.79 -11.15
C ARG A 179 39.66 29.20 -11.27
N ASP A 180 38.85 30.22 -11.00
CA ASP A 180 39.27 31.62 -11.13
C ASP A 180 40.00 32.15 -9.88
N GLN A 181 40.04 31.34 -8.80
CA GLN A 181 40.67 31.74 -7.55
C GLN A 181 42.21 31.70 -7.65
N PRO A 182 42.91 32.77 -7.23
CA PRO A 182 44.36 32.80 -7.17
C PRO A 182 44.91 31.63 -6.34
N THR A 183 45.92 30.94 -6.84
CA THR A 183 46.63 29.89 -6.10
C THR A 183 47.77 30.51 -5.27
N ALA A 184 47.83 30.19 -3.98
CA ALA A 184 48.89 30.67 -3.11
C ALA A 184 50.26 30.07 -3.51
N PRO A 185 51.34 30.88 -3.59
CA PRO A 185 52.69 30.41 -3.91
C PRO A 185 53.40 29.76 -2.71
N PHE A 186 52.66 29.46 -1.65
CA PHE A 186 53.15 28.92 -0.38
C PHE A 186 52.17 27.90 0.20
N LEU A 187 52.65 27.12 1.16
CA LEU A 187 51.89 26.20 2.00
C LEU A 187 51.81 26.76 3.42
N LEU A 188 50.77 26.38 4.16
CA LEU A 188 50.65 26.71 5.56
C LEU A 188 51.05 25.49 6.41
N THR A 189 52.01 25.69 7.30
CA THR A 189 52.61 24.61 8.09
C THR A 189 51.92 24.44 9.45
N GLY A 190 51.44 25.53 10.06
CA GLY A 190 50.74 25.48 11.34
C GLY A 190 50.46 26.85 11.93
N VAL A 191 49.77 26.86 13.07
CA VAL A 191 49.53 28.05 13.89
C VAL A 191 50.36 27.94 15.16
N GLU A 192 51.02 29.03 15.54
CA GLU A 192 51.78 29.14 16.77
C GLU A 192 51.31 30.35 17.57
N SER A 193 50.97 30.18 18.85
CA SER A 193 50.55 31.27 19.72
C SER A 193 51.68 31.67 20.67
N ARG A 194 52.06 32.95 20.66
CA ARG A 194 53.09 33.50 21.55
C ARG A 194 52.60 34.79 22.20
N GLY A 195 52.50 34.79 23.53
CA GLY A 195 52.03 35.97 24.28
C GLY A 195 50.60 36.39 23.93
N GLY A 196 49.74 35.43 23.54
CA GLY A 196 48.35 35.69 23.13
C GLY A 196 48.20 36.20 21.70
N ILE A 197 49.29 36.23 20.91
CA ILE A 197 49.26 36.57 19.49
C ILE A 197 49.46 35.29 18.69
N ASP A 198 48.54 35.04 17.76
CA ASP A 198 48.62 33.91 16.84
C ASP A 198 49.43 34.27 15.60
N TYR A 199 50.41 33.43 15.32
CA TYR A 199 51.28 33.48 14.16
C TYR A 199 50.98 32.29 13.27
N ILE A 200 51.05 32.48 11.97
CA ILE A 200 50.93 31.39 11.00
C ILE A 200 52.26 31.12 10.32
N GLY A 201 52.66 29.86 10.27
CA GLY A 201 53.83 29.40 9.53
C GLY A 201 53.52 29.28 8.05
N VAL A 202 54.22 30.07 7.23
CA VAL A 202 54.11 30.11 5.77
C VAL A 202 55.42 29.62 5.15
N THR A 203 55.32 28.64 4.27
CA THR A 203 56.47 27.97 3.66
C THR A 203 56.38 28.04 2.14
N PRO A 204 57.39 28.51 1.41
CA PRO A 204 57.40 28.45 -0.05
C PRO A 204 57.15 27.04 -0.55
N ARG A 205 56.42 26.86 -1.66
CA ARG A 205 56.17 25.50 -2.22
C ARG A 205 57.45 24.78 -2.68
N SER A 206 58.53 25.52 -2.91
CA SER A 206 59.85 25.00 -3.29
C SER A 206 60.78 24.73 -2.10
N ALA A 207 60.35 25.00 -0.86
CA ALA A 207 61.17 24.81 0.31
C ALA A 207 61.43 23.32 0.58
N THR A 208 62.63 23.01 1.06
CA THR A 208 63.05 21.64 1.40
C THR A 208 63.29 21.42 2.89
N GLY A 209 63.16 22.45 3.72
CA GLY A 209 63.37 22.34 5.16
C GLY A 209 62.65 23.40 6.01
N LEU A 210 62.64 23.18 7.32
CA LEU A 210 61.97 24.06 8.31
C LEU A 210 62.58 25.47 8.40
N ALA A 211 63.81 25.66 7.92
CA ALA A 211 64.48 26.95 7.92
C ALA A 211 63.81 27.99 6.99
N ASP A 212 63.04 27.52 6.01
CA ASP A 212 62.33 28.37 5.05
C ASP A 212 60.93 28.81 5.56
N ILE A 213 60.54 28.40 6.77
CA ILE A 213 59.26 28.78 7.38
C ILE A 213 59.33 30.23 7.83
N ARG A 214 58.38 31.04 7.36
CA ARG A 214 58.15 32.40 7.83
C ARG A 214 56.90 32.47 8.67
N PHE A 215 57.00 33.09 9.84
CA PHE A 215 55.82 33.41 10.66
C PHE A 215 55.21 34.75 10.23
N MET A 216 53.88 34.78 10.14
CA MET A 216 53.09 35.98 9.82
C MET A 216 51.99 36.19 10.87
N VAL A 217 51.73 37.44 11.23
CA VAL A 217 50.56 37.84 12.03
C VAL A 217 49.48 38.48 11.13
N ILE A 218 48.25 38.60 11.63
CA ILE A 218 47.17 39.28 10.90
C ILE A 218 47.63 40.70 10.53
N GLY A 219 47.52 41.06 9.25
CA GLY A 219 48.02 42.31 8.68
C GLY A 219 49.35 42.18 7.93
N ASP A 220 50.13 41.13 8.20
CA ASP A 220 51.40 40.91 7.49
C ASP A 220 51.17 40.50 6.04
N GLN A 221 52.14 40.85 5.19
CA GLN A 221 52.12 40.54 3.76
C GLN A 221 53.30 39.65 3.34
N TYR A 222 53.00 38.64 2.52
CA TYR A 222 53.99 37.78 1.90
C TYR A 222 53.66 37.54 0.42
N GLN A 223 54.59 37.92 -0.48
CA GLN A 223 54.41 37.83 -1.94
C GLN A 223 53.09 38.45 -2.46
N GLY A 224 52.64 39.56 -1.85
CA GLY A 224 51.38 40.22 -2.21
C GLY A 224 50.11 39.62 -1.58
N TRP A 225 50.25 38.60 -0.73
CA TRP A 225 49.17 38.01 0.06
C TRP A 225 49.19 38.57 1.47
N THR A 226 48.12 39.24 1.88
CA THR A 226 48.02 39.85 3.21
C THR A 226 47.16 38.98 4.11
N LEU A 227 47.68 38.54 5.26
CA LEU A 227 46.93 37.69 6.19
C LEU A 227 45.77 38.48 6.80
N SER A 228 44.54 38.02 6.62
CA SER A 228 43.34 38.68 7.16
C SER A 228 42.66 37.94 8.31
N GLY A 229 42.97 36.65 8.48
CA GLY A 229 42.35 35.83 9.53
C GLY A 229 43.00 34.48 9.64
N ILE A 230 43.11 34.01 10.88
CA ILE A 230 43.67 32.71 11.25
C ILE A 230 42.53 31.87 11.82
N SER A 231 42.48 30.60 11.46
CA SER A 231 41.57 29.61 12.03
C SER A 231 42.33 28.31 12.25
N GLU A 232 41.74 27.34 12.93
CA GLU A 232 42.44 26.08 13.26
C GLU A 232 42.79 25.23 12.02
N ARG A 233 41.96 25.31 10.96
CA ARG A 233 42.07 24.44 9.77
C ARG A 233 42.47 25.15 8.48
N PHE A 234 42.47 26.48 8.50
CA PHE A 234 42.82 27.30 7.36
C PHE A 234 43.19 28.71 7.79
N ALA A 235 43.76 29.47 6.88
CA ALA A 235 43.86 30.91 7.01
C ALA A 235 43.28 31.63 5.79
N THR A 236 42.81 32.85 6.02
CA THR A 236 42.28 33.72 4.98
C THR A 236 43.29 34.78 4.63
N PHE A 237 43.51 34.98 3.34
CA PHE A 237 44.43 35.97 2.81
C PHE A 237 43.70 36.90 1.85
N ARG A 238 44.04 38.18 1.89
CA ARG A 238 43.64 39.16 0.89
C ARG A 238 44.71 39.26 -0.17
N VAL A 239 44.34 38.97 -1.41
CA VAL A 239 45.20 39.15 -2.59
C VAL A 239 44.42 39.98 -3.60
N ARG A 240 45.00 41.11 -4.03
CA ARG A 240 44.30 42.14 -4.81
C ARG A 240 43.03 42.65 -4.09
N ARG A 241 41.84 42.23 -4.54
CA ARG A 241 40.53 42.55 -3.94
C ARG A 241 39.73 41.31 -3.55
N GLU A 242 40.34 40.14 -3.63
CA GLU A 242 39.71 38.86 -3.30
C GLU A 242 40.21 38.35 -1.95
N THR A 243 39.33 37.68 -1.21
CA THR A 243 39.70 36.93 -0.01
C THR A 243 39.78 35.45 -0.37
N VAL A 244 40.96 34.86 -0.22
CA VAL A 244 41.26 33.48 -0.57
C VAL A 244 41.50 32.70 0.71
N THR A 245 40.86 31.53 0.82
CA THR A 245 41.06 30.61 1.94
C THR A 245 42.11 29.57 1.57
N VAL A 246 43.20 29.52 2.32
CA VAL A 246 44.28 28.56 2.15
C VAL A 246 44.21 27.56 3.31
N PRO A 247 44.07 26.24 3.07
CA PRO A 247 44.07 25.24 4.13
C PRO A 247 45.48 24.98 4.66
N PHE A 248 45.59 24.51 5.91
CA PHE A 248 46.85 23.91 6.37
C PHE A 248 47.16 22.66 5.56
N SER A 249 48.43 22.46 5.23
CA SER A 249 48.87 21.19 4.68
C SER A 249 48.66 20.14 5.78
N SER A 250 47.63 19.31 5.64
CA SER A 250 47.51 18.11 6.47
C SER A 250 48.75 17.27 6.21
N SER A 251 49.62 17.13 7.21
CA SER A 251 50.56 16.02 7.18
C SER A 251 49.70 14.75 7.18
N ASP A 252 49.78 13.99 6.10
CA ASP A 252 49.32 12.61 6.09
C ASP A 252 49.98 11.89 7.28
N PRO A 253 49.24 11.33 8.26
CA PRO A 253 49.86 10.44 9.22
C PRO A 253 50.30 9.20 8.44
N ALA A 254 51.61 9.05 8.25
CA ALA A 254 52.20 7.90 7.60
C ALA A 254 51.72 6.58 8.26
N PRO A 255 51.57 5.49 7.46
CA PRO A 255 50.89 4.26 7.85
C PRO A 255 51.55 3.49 9.01
#